data_AF-A0A2D9GDE8-F1
#
_entry.id   AF-A0A2D9GDE8-F1
#
_cell.length_a   1.000
_cell.length_b   1.000
_cell.length_c   1.000
_cell.angle_alpha   90.00
_cell.angle_beta   90.00
_cell.angle_gamma   90.00
#
_symmetry.space_group_name_H-M   'P 1'
#
loop_
_entity.id
_entity.type
_entity.pdbx_description
1 polymer ?
#
loop_
_entity_poly.entity_id
_entity_poly.type
_entity_poly.pdbx_seq_one_letter_code
_entity_poly.pdbx_strand_id
1 'polypeptide(L)'
;MKILLSPAKKLDFSTENSSLNNTNISFPKESTLVMDKLSSYSALELSKLMKLSTNLSILNKERNDKWSYPFNNESAKQSLFAFKGEVYQNMRVEEFSNVDLDFANKSIRILSGLYGILNPSDLILPYRL
;
A
#
# COMPACT_ATOMS: atom_id res chain seq x y z
N MET A 1 10.99 -14.26 -15.21
CA MET A 1 11.78 -13.26 -14.46
C MET A 1 10.86 -12.57 -13.45
N LYS A 2 11.38 -12.22 -12.26
CA LYS A 2 10.65 -11.43 -11.25
C LYS A 2 11.48 -10.20 -10.89
N ILE A 3 10.81 -9.06 -10.75
CA ILE A 3 11.41 -7.77 -10.38
C ILE A 3 10.88 -7.43 -8.99
N LEU A 4 11.79 -7.21 -8.04
CA LEU A 4 11.43 -6.82 -6.68
C LEU A 4 11.63 -5.32 -6.51
N LEU A 5 10.59 -4.64 -6.06
CA LEU A 5 10.60 -3.22 -5.75
C LEU A 5 10.40 -3.00 -4.25
N SER A 6 11.09 -2.00 -3.72
CA SER A 6 10.81 -1.45 -2.39
C SER A 6 9.52 -0.63 -2.42
N PRO A 7 8.76 -0.57 -1.31
CA PRO A 7 7.59 0.29 -1.23
C PRO A 7 8.01 1.77 -1.15
N ALA A 8 7.06 2.66 -1.44
CA ALA A 8 7.25 4.10 -1.23
C ALA A 8 6.56 4.58 0.06
N LYS A 9 7.18 5.55 0.75
CA LYS A 9 6.60 6.19 1.94
C LYS A 9 5.39 7.08 1.63
N LYS A 10 5.36 7.65 0.43
CA LYS A 10 4.26 8.50 -0.05
C LYS A 10 3.31 7.62 -0.84
N LEU A 11 2.03 7.75 -0.50
CA LEU A 11 0.93 7.06 -1.14
C LEU A 11 -0.03 8.08 -1.73
N ASP A 12 -0.71 7.70 -2.81
CA ASP A 12 -1.71 8.49 -3.50
C ASP A 12 -2.93 7.63 -3.83
N PHE A 13 -4.06 8.01 -3.24
CA PHE A 13 -5.34 7.34 -3.37
C PHE A 13 -6.34 8.20 -4.16
N SER A 14 -5.87 9.21 -4.89
CA SER A 14 -6.69 9.90 -5.88
C SER A 14 -7.15 8.93 -6.96
N THR A 15 -8.38 9.11 -7.42
CA THR A 15 -9.03 8.23 -8.39
C THR A 15 -8.36 8.35 -9.75
N GLU A 16 -7.89 7.23 -10.28
CA GLU A 16 -7.39 7.08 -11.64
C GLU A 16 -8.09 5.87 -12.27
N ASN A 17 -8.44 5.95 -13.55
CA ASN A 17 -8.99 4.81 -14.28
C ASN A 17 -7.88 3.78 -14.51
N SER A 18 -7.90 2.69 -13.74
CA SER A 18 -7.03 1.53 -13.95
C SER A 18 -7.82 0.40 -14.61
N SER A 19 -7.22 -0.24 -15.61
CA SER A 19 -7.76 -1.44 -16.26
C SER A 19 -7.35 -2.75 -15.55
N LEU A 20 -6.51 -2.68 -14.49
CA LEU A 20 -6.13 -3.87 -13.73
C LEU A 20 -7.27 -4.34 -12.82
N ASN A 21 -7.64 -5.62 -12.96
CA ASN A 21 -8.57 -6.27 -12.05
C ASN A 21 -8.01 -6.30 -10.63
N ASN A 22 -8.81 -5.87 -9.66
CA ASN A 22 -8.42 -5.85 -8.26
C ASN A 22 -8.20 -7.28 -7.71
N THR A 23 -7.14 -7.45 -6.94
CA THR A 23 -6.86 -8.69 -6.20
C THR A 23 -6.68 -8.42 -4.70
N ASN A 24 -6.80 -9.48 -3.90
CA ASN A 24 -6.57 -9.41 -2.46
C ASN A 24 -5.10 -9.62 -2.11
N ILE A 25 -4.68 -9.04 -0.99
CA ILE A 25 -3.35 -9.24 -0.43
C ILE A 25 -3.08 -10.72 -0.10
N SER A 26 -1.82 -11.13 -0.22
CA SER A 26 -1.42 -12.54 -0.02
C SER A 26 -1.39 -12.98 1.45
N PHE A 27 -1.20 -12.03 2.38
CA PHE A 27 -1.01 -12.30 3.82
C PHE A 27 -2.01 -11.51 4.69
N PRO A 28 -3.33 -11.73 4.53
CA PRO A 28 -4.32 -10.94 5.26
C PRO A 28 -4.28 -11.21 6.77
N LYS A 29 -4.00 -12.44 7.21
CA LYS A 29 -3.95 -12.80 8.64
C LYS A 29 -2.81 -12.07 9.35
N GLU A 30 -1.63 -12.09 8.74
CA GLU A 30 -0.42 -11.44 9.26
C GLU A 30 -0.59 -9.92 9.26
N SER A 31 -1.16 -9.35 8.18
CA SER A 31 -1.47 -7.93 8.09
C SER A 31 -2.44 -7.48 9.19
N THR A 32 -3.49 -8.27 9.45
CA THR A 32 -4.44 -8.02 10.55
C THR A 32 -3.76 -8.05 11.91
N LEU A 33 -2.91 -9.05 12.20
CA LEU A 33 -2.18 -9.10 13.47
C LEU A 33 -1.29 -7.88 13.71
N VAL A 34 -0.61 -7.41 12.65
CA VAL A 34 0.21 -6.21 12.72
C VAL A 34 -0.66 -4.97 12.96
N MET A 35 -1.78 -4.84 12.25
CA MET A 35 -2.67 -3.69 12.38
C MET A 35 -3.40 -3.63 13.71
N ASP A 36 -3.85 -4.76 14.25
CA ASP A 36 -4.44 -4.86 15.59
C ASP A 36 -3.45 -4.40 16.65
N LYS A 37 -2.16 -4.73 16.48
CA LYS A 37 -1.13 -4.25 17.39
C LYS A 37 -0.89 -2.75 17.22
N LEU A 38 -0.82 -2.26 15.98
CA LEU A 38 -0.55 -0.84 15.69
C LEU A 38 -1.70 0.08 16.10
N SER A 39 -2.95 -0.37 16.00
CA SER A 39 -4.15 0.39 16.41
C SER A 39 -4.26 0.51 17.94
N SER A 40 -3.65 -0.41 18.71
CA SER A 40 -3.60 -0.32 20.17
C SER A 40 -2.68 0.79 20.71
N TYR A 41 -1.74 1.30 19.91
CA TYR A 41 -0.85 2.39 20.32
C TYR A 41 -1.51 3.75 20.16
N SER A 42 -1.28 4.66 21.10
CA SER A 42 -1.61 6.07 20.93
C SER A 42 -0.76 6.73 19.82
N ALA A 43 -1.23 7.88 19.29
CA ALA A 43 -0.46 8.66 18.33
C ALA A 43 0.93 9.08 18.86
N LEU A 44 1.05 9.33 20.17
CA LEU A 44 2.32 9.69 20.80
C LEU A 44 3.30 8.51 20.85
N GLU A 45 2.81 7.30 21.13
CA GLU A 45 3.63 6.09 21.08
C GLU A 45 4.08 5.78 19.66
N LEU A 46 3.19 5.91 18.67
CA LEU A 46 3.53 5.76 17.26
C LEU A 46 4.57 6.79 16.80
N SER A 47 4.45 8.05 17.27
CA SER A 47 5.45 9.10 16.99
C SER A 47 6.85 8.69 17.44
N LYS A 48 6.97 8.18 18.68
CA LYS A 48 8.26 7.72 19.24
C LYS A 48 8.78 6.47 18.54
N LEU A 49 7.93 5.48 18.35
CA LEU A 49 8.29 4.18 17.76
C LEU A 49 8.79 4.35 16.32
N MET A 50 8.06 5.14 15.51
CA MET A 50 8.28 5.27 14.08
C MET A 50 9.04 6.54 13.70
N LYS A 51 9.45 7.34 14.70
CA LYS A 51 10.14 8.64 14.55
C LYS A 51 9.37 9.59 13.60
N LEU A 52 8.08 9.73 13.83
CA LEU A 52 7.17 10.55 13.02
C LEU A 52 6.88 11.90 13.66
N SER A 53 6.59 12.91 12.84
CA SER A 53 6.05 14.17 13.33
C SER A 53 4.67 13.97 13.97
N THR A 54 4.25 14.91 14.82
CA THR A 54 2.94 14.85 15.50
C THR A 54 1.79 14.68 14.51
N ASN A 55 1.73 15.52 13.47
CA ASN A 55 0.65 15.48 12.47
C ASN A 55 0.62 14.14 11.73
N LEU A 56 1.79 13.61 11.35
CA LEU A 56 1.85 12.32 10.65
C LEU A 56 1.50 11.15 11.57
N SER A 57 1.78 11.26 12.87
CA SER A 57 1.43 10.24 13.85
C SER A 57 -0.08 10.16 14.11
N ILE A 58 -0.74 11.32 14.18
CA ILE A 58 -2.21 11.41 14.27
C ILE A 58 -2.84 10.78 13.03
N LEU A 59 -2.39 11.18 11.84
CA LEU A 59 -2.87 10.61 10.58
C LEU A 59 -2.63 9.10 10.50
N ASN A 60 -1.47 8.61 10.93
CA ASN A 60 -1.18 7.18 10.90
C ASN A 60 -2.02 6.40 11.91
N LYS A 61 -2.31 6.97 13.09
CA LYS A 61 -3.23 6.38 14.06
C LYS A 61 -4.62 6.21 13.46
N GLU A 62 -5.17 7.25 12.84
CA GLU A 62 -6.47 7.18 12.16
C GLU A 62 -6.49 6.12 11.05
N ARG A 63 -5.40 5.98 10.30
CA ARG A 63 -5.26 4.95 9.27
C ARG A 63 -5.26 3.54 9.86
N ASN A 64 -4.51 3.32 10.94
CA ASN A 64 -4.46 2.03 11.61
C ASN A 64 -5.84 1.65 12.18
N ASP A 65 -6.59 2.62 12.70
CA ASP A 65 -7.92 2.39 13.28
C ASP A 65 -9.00 2.10 12.24
N LYS A 66 -8.87 2.70 11.05
CA LYS A 66 -9.78 2.47 9.92
C LYS A 66 -9.40 1.24 9.10
N TRP A 67 -8.19 0.69 9.30
CA TRP A 67 -7.74 -0.47 8.56
C TRP A 67 -8.59 -1.68 8.95
N SER A 68 -9.20 -2.31 7.96
CA SER A 68 -9.96 -3.53 8.13
C SER A 68 -9.91 -4.35 6.85
N TYR A 69 -9.96 -5.66 6.98
CA TYR A 69 -9.97 -6.60 5.87
C TYR A 69 -11.23 -7.48 5.97
N PRO A 70 -11.94 -7.78 4.86
CA PRO A 70 -11.63 -7.45 3.46
C PRO A 70 -11.80 -5.97 3.13
N PHE A 71 -11.02 -5.48 2.15
CA PHE A 71 -11.06 -4.07 1.77
C PHE A 71 -12.34 -3.72 1.01
N ASN A 72 -12.88 -2.52 1.28
CA ASN A 72 -13.84 -1.91 0.38
C ASN A 72 -13.09 -1.31 -0.83
N ASN A 73 -13.67 -1.42 -2.02
CA ASN A 73 -13.03 -0.89 -3.23
C ASN A 73 -12.99 0.65 -3.24
N GLU A 74 -13.80 1.33 -2.43
CA GLU A 74 -13.89 2.78 -2.40
C GLU A 74 -12.67 3.45 -1.74
N SER A 75 -12.07 2.81 -0.73
CA SER A 75 -10.93 3.37 0.01
C SER A 75 -9.60 2.71 -0.33
N ALA A 76 -9.63 1.63 -1.12
CA ALA A 76 -8.45 0.88 -1.51
C ALA A 76 -8.05 1.16 -2.96
N LYS A 77 -6.75 1.03 -3.25
CA LYS A 77 -6.20 1.23 -4.59
C LYS A 77 -5.17 0.14 -4.88
N GLN A 78 -5.02 -0.27 -6.14
CA GLN A 78 -4.03 -1.28 -6.47
C GLN A 78 -2.61 -0.76 -6.18
N SER A 79 -1.76 -1.61 -5.62
CA SER A 79 -0.46 -1.22 -5.07
C SER A 79 0.44 -0.48 -6.07
N LEU A 80 0.41 -0.86 -7.36
CA LEU A 80 1.21 -0.22 -8.41
C LEU A 80 0.89 1.28 -8.57
N PHE A 81 -0.38 1.66 -8.43
CA PHE A 81 -0.83 3.04 -8.59
C PHE A 81 -0.88 3.81 -7.27
N ALA A 82 -0.92 3.10 -6.14
CA ALA A 82 -0.98 3.70 -4.82
C ALA A 82 0.39 4.25 -4.37
N PHE A 83 1.50 3.56 -4.67
CA PHE A 83 2.83 4.04 -4.30
C PHE A 83 3.30 5.18 -5.19
N LYS A 84 3.70 6.31 -4.58
CA LYS A 84 4.29 7.46 -5.29
C LYS A 84 5.66 7.79 -4.70
N GLY A 85 6.69 7.10 -5.18
CA GLY A 85 8.10 7.42 -4.93
C GLY A 85 8.84 7.65 -6.23
N GLU A 86 10.14 7.97 -6.17
CA GLU A 86 10.96 8.23 -7.36
C GLU A 86 10.94 7.06 -8.36
N VAL A 87 11.03 5.82 -7.87
CA VAL A 87 10.92 4.61 -8.72
C VAL A 87 9.58 4.58 -9.46
N TYR A 88 8.47 4.75 -8.74
CA TYR A 88 7.12 4.66 -9.30
C TYR A 88 6.78 5.83 -10.23
N GLN A 89 7.27 7.04 -9.93
CA GLN A 89 7.09 8.22 -10.78
C GLN A 89 7.88 8.08 -12.10
N ASN A 90 9.10 7.55 -12.04
CA ASN A 90 9.90 7.31 -13.25
C ASN A 90 9.38 6.14 -14.09
N MET A 91 8.62 5.22 -13.50
CA MET A 91 7.93 4.16 -14.25
C MET A 91 6.77 4.69 -15.09
N ARG A 92 6.16 5.84 -14.71
CA ARG A 92 5.00 6.43 -15.41
C ARG A 92 3.89 5.41 -15.67
N VAL A 93 3.47 4.73 -14.60
CA VAL A 93 2.52 3.60 -14.68
C VAL A 93 1.16 4.02 -15.25
N GLU A 94 0.83 5.30 -15.18
CA GLU A 94 -0.33 5.92 -15.82
C GLU A 94 -0.28 5.91 -17.36
N GLU A 95 0.90 5.78 -17.95
CA GLU A 95 1.11 5.69 -19.41
C GLU A 95 1.10 4.23 -19.91
N PHE A 96 0.98 3.24 -19.02
CA PHE A 96 1.05 1.83 -19.40
C PHE A 96 -0.17 1.39 -20.20
N SER A 97 0.07 0.62 -21.27
CA SER A 97 -0.99 -0.09 -21.97
C SER A 97 -1.49 -1.29 -21.15
N ASN A 98 -2.62 -1.89 -21.55
CA ASN A 98 -3.10 -3.13 -20.91
C ASN A 98 -2.05 -4.26 -20.98
N VAL A 99 -1.26 -4.33 -22.06
CA VAL A 99 -0.21 -5.34 -22.21
C VAL A 99 0.93 -5.08 -21.22
N ASP A 100 1.29 -3.82 -21.01
CA ASP A 100 2.32 -3.42 -20.04
C ASP A 100 1.85 -3.71 -18.61
N LEU A 101 0.58 -3.44 -18.30
CA LEU A 101 -0.03 -3.74 -17.00
C LEU A 101 -0.09 -5.25 -16.72
N ASP A 102 -0.44 -6.06 -17.71
CA ASP A 102 -0.43 -7.53 -17.59
C ASP A 102 0.99 -8.05 -17.36
N PHE A 103 1.97 -7.53 -18.11
CA PHE A 103 3.38 -7.87 -17.92
C PHE A 103 3.89 -7.45 -16.55
N ALA A 104 3.56 -6.24 -16.11
CA ALA A 104 3.89 -5.71 -14.79
C ALA A 104 3.29 -6.62 -13.70
N ASN A 105 2.01 -6.97 -13.79
CA ASN A 105 1.35 -7.81 -12.78
C ASN A 105 1.99 -9.22 -12.69
N LYS A 106 2.42 -9.75 -13.83
CA LYS A 106 3.15 -11.03 -13.89
C LYS A 106 4.58 -10.93 -13.37
N SER A 107 5.26 -9.81 -13.51
CA SER A 107 6.71 -9.71 -13.31
C SER A 107 7.12 -8.98 -12.03
N ILE A 108 6.38 -7.95 -11.62
CA ILE A 108 6.72 -7.07 -10.49
C ILE A 108 6.16 -7.64 -9.20
N ARG A 109 6.94 -7.55 -8.12
CA ARG A 109 6.51 -7.77 -6.75
C ARG A 109 7.02 -6.62 -5.88
N ILE A 110 6.13 -6.06 -5.06
CA ILE A 110 6.46 -4.94 -4.18
C ILE A 110 6.54 -5.47 -2.76
N LEU A 111 7.69 -5.30 -2.10
CA LEU A 111 7.83 -5.65 -0.70
C LEU A 111 7.05 -4.65 0.18
N SER A 112 6.51 -5.11 1.29
CA SER A 112 5.78 -4.27 2.24
C SER A 112 5.98 -4.78 3.66
N GLY A 113 6.32 -3.87 4.58
CA GLY A 113 6.41 -4.22 6.00
C GLY A 113 5.08 -4.68 6.58
N LEU A 114 3.95 -4.17 6.04
CA LEU A 114 2.60 -4.54 6.49
C LEU A 114 2.07 -5.76 5.73
N TYR A 115 2.16 -5.72 4.40
CA TYR A 115 1.50 -6.69 3.53
C TYR A 115 2.40 -7.84 3.10
N GLY A 116 3.67 -7.86 3.53
CA GLY A 116 4.68 -8.83 3.11
C GLY A 116 5.11 -8.62 1.66
N ILE A 117 4.34 -9.18 0.73
CA ILE A 117 4.55 -9.03 -0.71
C ILE A 117 3.24 -8.68 -1.40
N LEU A 118 3.31 -7.73 -2.33
CA LEU A 118 2.18 -7.25 -3.11
C LEU A 118 2.38 -7.54 -4.59
N ASN A 119 1.32 -7.99 -5.25
CA ASN A 119 1.18 -7.89 -6.70
C ASN A 119 0.74 -6.47 -7.08
N PRO A 120 1.10 -5.99 -8.28
CA PRO A 120 0.60 -4.73 -8.83
C PRO A 120 -0.91 -4.53 -8.72
N SER A 121 -1.70 -5.58 -8.89
CA SER A 121 -3.17 -5.57 -8.78
C SER A 121 -3.73 -5.65 -7.35
N ASP A 122 -2.89 -5.93 -6.34
CA ASP A 122 -3.37 -6.11 -4.97
C ASP A 122 -3.85 -4.77 -4.41
N LEU A 123 -5.07 -4.75 -3.89
CA LEU A 123 -5.61 -3.61 -3.19
C LEU A 123 -4.89 -3.39 -1.86
N ILE A 124 -4.55 -2.15 -1.59
CA ILE A 124 -4.02 -1.72 -0.29
C ILE A 124 -4.81 -0.52 0.24
N LEU A 125 -4.74 -0.30 1.55
CA LEU A 125 -5.24 0.91 2.21
C LEU A 125 -4.07 1.85 2.54
N PRO A 126 -4.33 3.14 2.81
CA PRO A 126 -3.29 4.05 3.25
C PRO A 126 -2.67 3.58 4.57
N TYR A 127 -1.34 3.47 4.64
CA TYR A 127 -0.64 3.04 5.85
C TYR A 127 0.75 3.68 5.94
N ARG A 128 1.44 3.48 7.07
CA ARG A 128 2.87 3.71 7.21
C ARG A 128 3.46 2.69 8.17
N LEU A 129 4.36 1.84 7.67
CA LEU A 129 5.13 0.84 8.40
C LEU A 129 6.45 0.57 7.69
#